data_AF-A0A972HEB9-F1
#
_entry.id   AF-A0A972HEB9-F1
#
_cell.length_a   1.000
_cell.length_b   1.000
_cell.length_c   1.000
_cell.angle_alpha   90.00
_cell.angle_beta   90.00
_cell.angle_gamma   90.00
#
_symmetry.space_group_name_H-M   'P 1'
#
loop_
_entity.id
_entity.type
_entity.pdbx_description
1 polymer ?
#
loop_
_entity_poly.entity_id
_entity_poly.type
_entity_poly.pdbx_seq_one_letter_code
_entity_poly.pdbx_strand_id
1 'polypeptide(L)'
;MTTRGVLDTSTLILLGRITNAETLPDEAYITAVTLAELSVGPLAAKTDQERAARQAHLQAAEADFDPLPFDTAAARAFGQVANNMAVHPCNPADFDGIDSLEVIRVPHPDH
;
A
#
# COMPACT_ATOMS: atom_id res chain seq x y z
N MET A 1 5.06 -25.34 -12.80
CA MET A 1 5.76 -24.65 -11.68
C MET A 1 4.77 -23.62 -11.18
N THR A 2 4.39 -23.65 -9.91
CA THR A 2 3.37 -22.73 -9.36
C THR A 2 3.90 -21.29 -9.41
N THR A 3 3.15 -20.39 -10.03
CA THR A 3 3.53 -18.99 -10.19
C THR A 3 3.12 -18.18 -8.97
N ARG A 4 4.08 -17.43 -8.41
CA ARG A 4 3.86 -16.51 -7.28
C ARG A 4 3.93 -15.09 -7.78
N GLY A 5 2.97 -14.25 -7.38
CA GLY A 5 2.95 -12.86 -7.83
C GLY A 5 2.32 -11.92 -6.81
N VAL A 6 2.84 -10.70 -6.79
CA VAL A 6 2.25 -9.59 -6.04
C VAL A 6 1.26 -8.88 -6.96
N LEU A 7 0.04 -8.67 -6.48
CA LEU A 7 -0.98 -7.92 -7.19
C LEU A 7 -0.81 -6.43 -6.95
N ASP A 8 -0.95 -5.64 -8.01
CA ASP A 8 -1.04 -4.20 -7.93
C ASP A 8 -2.41 -3.76 -7.38
N THR A 9 -2.46 -2.55 -6.80
CA THR A 9 -3.69 -1.93 -6.29
C THR A 9 -4.78 -1.86 -7.35
N SER A 10 -4.42 -1.54 -8.60
CA SER A 10 -5.39 -1.48 -9.71
C SER A 10 -5.96 -2.86 -10.05
N THR A 11 -5.15 -3.93 -9.97
CA THR A 11 -5.59 -5.31 -10.17
C THR A 11 -6.59 -5.73 -9.10
N LEU A 12 -6.34 -5.39 -7.83
CA LEU A 12 -7.27 -5.69 -6.73
C LEU A 12 -8.62 -4.98 -6.90
N ILE A 13 -8.61 -3.70 -7.28
CA ILE A 13 -9.83 -2.93 -7.54
C ILE A 13 -10.65 -3.57 -8.69
N LEU A 14 -9.96 -4.11 -9.69
CA LEU A 14 -10.58 -4.71 -10.87
C LEU A 14 -10.79 -6.23 -10.74
N LEU A 15 -10.43 -6.85 -9.63
CA LEU A 15 -10.36 -8.31 -9.50
C LEU A 15 -11.69 -9.00 -9.84
N GLY A 16 -12.80 -8.46 -9.34
CA GLY A 16 -14.15 -8.95 -9.64
C GLY A 16 -14.60 -8.78 -11.10
N ARG A 17 -13.81 -8.10 -11.94
CA ARG A 17 -14.04 -7.92 -13.38
C ARG A 17 -13.09 -8.77 -14.23
N ILE A 18 -12.10 -9.43 -13.63
CA ILE A 18 -11.16 -10.31 -14.34
C ILE A 18 -11.87 -11.63 -14.62
N THR A 19 -12.13 -11.90 -15.90
CA THR A 19 -12.84 -13.11 -16.35
C THR A 19 -11.89 -14.25 -16.72
N ASN A 20 -10.63 -13.95 -17.02
CA ASN A 20 -9.62 -14.95 -17.32
C ASN A 20 -8.67 -15.14 -16.12
N ALA A 21 -8.97 -16.13 -15.28
CA ALA A 21 -8.17 -16.43 -14.10
C ALA A 21 -6.73 -16.90 -14.44
N GLU A 22 -6.47 -17.40 -15.66
CA GLU A 22 -5.11 -17.79 -16.08
C GLU A 22 -4.15 -16.60 -16.21
N THR A 23 -4.67 -15.36 -16.19
CA THR A 23 -3.84 -14.14 -16.15
C THR A 23 -3.36 -13.80 -14.75
N LEU A 24 -3.88 -14.46 -13.72
CA LEU A 24 -3.48 -14.27 -12.33
C LEU A 24 -2.42 -15.30 -11.91
N PRO A 25 -1.55 -14.95 -10.96
CA PRO A 25 -0.66 -15.93 -10.34
C PRO A 25 -1.45 -17.04 -9.66
N ASP A 26 -0.89 -18.25 -9.66
CA ASP A 26 -1.44 -19.38 -8.89
C ASP A 26 -1.46 -19.08 -7.38
N GLU A 27 -0.46 -18.34 -6.90
CA GLU A 27 -0.34 -17.84 -5.53
C GLU A 27 -0.20 -16.31 -5.56
N ALA A 28 -1.29 -15.61 -5.23
CA ALA A 28 -1.37 -14.15 -5.23
C ALA A 28 -1.11 -13.56 -3.84
N TYR A 29 -0.36 -12.46 -3.81
CA TYR A 29 -0.02 -11.71 -2.59
C TYR A 29 -0.30 -10.22 -2.79
N ILE A 30 -0.44 -9.49 -1.69
CA ILE A 30 -0.45 -8.02 -1.68
C ILE A 30 0.63 -7.54 -0.71
N THR A 31 1.06 -6.29 -0.85
CA THR A 31 2.00 -5.68 0.11
C THR A 31 1.25 -4.86 1.15
N ALA A 32 1.87 -4.63 2.30
CA ALA A 32 1.36 -3.66 3.28
C ALA A 32 1.20 -2.25 2.68
N VAL A 33 2.01 -1.88 1.68
CA VAL A 33 1.88 -0.62 0.94
C VAL A 33 0.60 -0.60 0.10
N THR A 34 0.30 -1.68 -0.61
CA THR A 34 -0.96 -1.87 -1.36
C THR A 34 -2.17 -1.73 -0.45
N LEU A 35 -2.13 -2.33 0.75
CA LEU A 35 -3.20 -2.18 1.73
C LEU A 35 -3.32 -0.72 2.22
N ALA A 36 -2.20 -0.05 2.50
CA ALA A 36 -2.19 1.34 2.91
C ALA A 36 -2.80 2.27 1.82
N GLU A 37 -2.47 2.04 0.55
CA GLU A 37 -3.07 2.77 -0.58
C GLU A 37 -4.60 2.59 -0.65
N LEU A 38 -5.09 1.36 -0.48
CA LEU A 38 -6.52 1.07 -0.45
C LEU A 38 -7.22 1.78 0.71
N SER A 39 -6.58 1.87 1.87
CA SER A 39 -7.11 2.57 3.06
C SER A 39 -7.30 4.07 2.86
N VAL A 40 -6.51 4.70 2.00
CA VAL A 40 -6.69 6.12 1.63
C VAL A 40 -7.92 6.32 0.74
N GLY A 41 -8.28 5.31 -0.06
CA GLY A 41 -9.35 5.38 -1.05
C GLY A 41 -10.68 5.92 -0.49
N PRO A 42 -11.27 5.31 0.56
CA PRO A 42 -12.50 5.77 1.19
C PRO A 42 -12.37 7.20 1.76
N LEU A 43 -11.23 7.54 2.37
CA LEU A 43 -10.98 8.85 2.98
C LEU A 43 -10.96 9.98 1.95
N ALA A 44 -10.51 9.67 0.73
CA ALA A 44 -10.44 10.62 -0.38
C ALA A 44 -11.70 10.66 -1.27
N ALA A 45 -12.74 9.88 -0.96
CA ALA A 45 -13.95 9.79 -1.78
C ALA A 45 -14.82 11.06 -1.70
N LYS A 46 -15.36 11.51 -2.83
CA LYS A 46 -16.15 12.76 -2.91
C LYS A 46 -17.64 12.54 -2.72
N THR A 47 -18.09 11.30 -2.87
CA THR A 47 -19.50 10.90 -2.73
C THR A 47 -19.64 9.70 -1.80
N ASP A 48 -20.82 9.55 -1.19
CA ASP A 48 -21.12 8.38 -0.36
C ASP A 48 -21.03 7.07 -1.14
N GLN A 49 -21.46 7.09 -2.41
CA GLN A 49 -21.39 5.91 -3.27
C GLN A 49 -19.94 5.50 -3.58
N GLU A 50 -19.08 6.46 -3.93
CA GLU A 50 -17.65 6.20 -4.14
C GLU A 50 -16.99 5.69 -2.86
N ARG A 51 -17.33 6.29 -1.71
CA ARG A 51 -16.80 5.87 -0.41
C ARG A 51 -17.19 4.43 -0.09
N ALA A 52 -18.46 4.08 -0.25
CA ALA A 52 -18.96 2.73 0.00
C ALA A 52 -18.29 1.70 -0.92
N ALA A 53 -18.13 2.01 -2.21
CA ALA A 53 -17.46 1.14 -3.16
C ALA A 53 -15.97 0.92 -2.79
N ARG A 54 -15.24 1.99 -2.47
CA ARG A 54 -13.84 1.89 -2.06
C ARG A 54 -13.69 1.18 -0.71
N GLN A 55 -14.62 1.38 0.22
CA GLN A 55 -14.64 0.67 1.50
C GLN A 55 -14.84 -0.83 1.31
N ALA A 56 -15.73 -1.23 0.40
CA ALA A 56 -15.94 -2.64 0.08
C ALA A 56 -14.69 -3.28 -0.52
N HIS A 57 -13.95 -2.56 -1.37
CA HIS A 57 -12.66 -3.04 -1.90
C HIS A 57 -11.61 -3.24 -0.80
N LEU A 58 -11.50 -2.29 0.13
CA LEU A 58 -10.60 -2.41 1.28
C LEU A 58 -10.97 -3.64 2.13
N GLN A 59 -12.24 -3.80 2.49
CA GLN A 59 -12.72 -4.91 3.31
C GLN A 59 -12.50 -6.27 2.63
N ALA A 60 -12.69 -6.36 1.31
CA ALA A 60 -12.40 -7.57 0.57
C ALA A 60 -10.89 -7.91 0.63
N ALA A 61 -10.02 -6.92 0.42
CA ALA A 61 -8.58 -7.13 0.51
C ALA A 61 -8.13 -7.58 1.91
N GLU A 62 -8.69 -6.98 2.97
CA GLU A 62 -8.41 -7.37 4.37
C GLU A 62 -8.92 -8.78 4.73
N ALA A 63 -10.00 -9.22 4.10
CA ALA A 63 -10.56 -10.55 4.32
C ALA A 63 -9.78 -11.65 3.58
N ASP A 64 -9.28 -11.35 2.38
CA ASP A 64 -8.74 -12.34 1.47
C ASP A 64 -7.20 -12.47 1.55
N PHE A 65 -6.49 -11.46 2.06
CA PHE A 65 -5.03 -11.42 2.04
C PHE A 65 -4.40 -11.13 3.40
N ASP A 66 -3.26 -11.79 3.66
CA ASP A 66 -2.29 -11.40 4.68
C ASP A 66 -1.16 -10.60 4.00
N PRO A 67 -1.08 -9.26 4.19
CA PRO A 67 -0.15 -8.43 3.45
C PRO A 67 1.32 -8.73 3.78
N LEU A 68 2.15 -8.80 2.74
CA LEU A 68 3.60 -8.91 2.92
C LEU A 68 4.15 -7.63 3.60
N PRO A 69 4.96 -7.76 4.66
CA PRO A 69 5.49 -6.61 5.38
C PRO A 69 6.51 -5.85 4.53
N PHE A 70 6.53 -4.52 4.68
CA PHE A 70 7.64 -3.71 4.19
C PHE A 70 8.77 -3.72 5.23
N ASP A 71 9.61 -4.74 5.16
CA ASP A 71 10.68 -4.98 6.12
C ASP A 71 12.04 -4.38 5.70
N THR A 72 13.10 -4.70 6.44
CA THR A 72 14.46 -4.21 6.12
C THR A 72 14.96 -4.67 4.76
N ALA A 73 14.60 -5.89 4.31
CA ALA A 73 15.02 -6.39 3.01
C ALA A 73 14.29 -5.64 1.89
N ALA A 74 12.98 -5.44 2.03
CA ALA A 74 12.17 -4.64 1.12
C ALA A 74 12.68 -3.19 1.05
N ALA A 75 13.00 -2.56 2.19
CA ALA A 75 13.53 -1.21 2.24
C ALA A 75 14.87 -1.05 1.50
N ARG A 76 15.78 -2.03 1.63
CA ARG A 76 17.07 -2.01 0.89
C ARG A 76 16.86 -2.18 -0.60
N ALA A 77 15.98 -3.09 -1.01
CA ALA A 77 15.64 -3.29 -2.41
C ALA A 77 15.00 -2.04 -3.02
N PHE A 78 14.08 -1.40 -2.28
CA PHE A 78 13.46 -0.15 -2.68
C PHE A 78 14.50 0.95 -2.94
N GLY A 79 15.48 1.13 -2.05
CA GLY A 79 16.54 2.11 -2.24
C GLY A 79 17.35 1.90 -3.53
N GLN A 80 17.58 0.64 -3.92
CA GLN A 80 18.29 0.32 -5.17
C GLN A 80 17.45 0.69 -6.40
N VAL A 81 16.14 0.42 -6.37
CA VAL A 81 15.21 0.77 -7.47
C VAL A 81 15.03 2.29 -7.55
N ALA A 82 14.92 2.96 -6.40
CA ALA A 82 14.66 4.39 -6.30
C ALA A 82 15.91 5.28 -6.55
N ASN A 83 17.11 4.70 -6.69
CA ASN A 83 18.37 5.45 -6.81
C ASN A 83 18.38 6.51 -7.93
N ASN A 84 17.54 6.35 -8.96
CA ASN A 84 17.43 7.29 -10.08
C ASN A 84 16.05 7.99 -10.14
N MET A 85 15.29 7.96 -9.04
CA MET A 85 13.97 8.57 -8.93
C MET A 85 14.02 9.73 -7.94
N ALA A 86 13.29 10.80 -8.23
CA ALA A 86 13.03 11.86 -7.26
C ALA A 86 12.00 11.37 -6.24
N VAL A 87 12.43 10.52 -5.31
CA VAL A 87 11.63 10.14 -4.15
C VAL A 87 11.74 11.24 -3.10
N HIS A 88 10.60 11.74 -2.64
CA HIS A 88 10.54 12.65 -1.50
C HIS A 88 10.47 11.79 -0.23
N PRO A 89 11.57 11.67 0.54
CA PRO A 89 11.54 10.87 1.76
C PRO A 89 10.57 11.50 2.76
N CYS A 90 9.90 10.65 3.54
CA CYS A 90 9.06 11.13 4.62
C CYS A 90 9.88 12.01 5.57
N ASN A 91 9.36 13.18 5.91
CA ASN A 91 9.88 14.07 6.93
C ASN A 91 9.06 13.89 8.23
N PRO A 92 9.56 14.35 9.40
CA PRO A 92 8.85 14.19 10.65
C PRO A 92 7.42 14.76 10.67
N ALA A 93 7.13 15.82 9.90
CA ALA A 93 5.79 16.41 9.85
C ALA A 93 4.78 15.52 9.10
N ASP A 94 5.24 14.58 8.27
CA ASP A 94 4.35 13.61 7.61
C ASP A 94 3.72 12.62 8.61
N PHE A 95 4.24 12.59 9.85
CA PHE A 95 3.73 11.77 10.95
C PHE A 95 2.88 12.57 11.96
N ASP A 96 2.72 13.88 11.75
CA ASP A 96 1.92 14.72 12.63
C ASP A 96 0.44 14.27 12.57
N GLY A 97 -0.16 14.01 13.74
CA GLY A 97 -1.58 13.64 13.85
C GLY A 97 -1.88 12.14 13.74
N ILE A 98 -0.87 11.27 13.73
CA ILE A 98 -1.07 9.83 13.89
C ILE A 98 -1.31 9.51 15.37
N ASP A 99 -2.48 8.96 15.67
CA ASP A 99 -2.84 8.55 17.03
C ASP A 99 -1.82 7.55 17.60
N SER A 100 -1.44 7.72 18.86
CA SER A 100 -0.46 6.88 19.58
C SER A 100 1.00 7.01 19.11
N LEU A 101 1.33 8.02 18.30
CA LEU A 101 2.71 8.33 17.90
C LEU A 101 3.15 9.69 18.46
N GLU A 102 4.20 9.69 19.28
CA GLU A 102 4.87 10.93 19.70
C GLU A 102 6.01 11.24 18.73
N VAL A 103 5.87 12.32 17.96
CA VAL A 103 6.92 12.78 17.04
C VAL A 103 7.89 13.71 17.77
N ILE A 104 9.06 13.21 18.12
CA ILE A 104 10.13 14.00 18.75
C ILE A 104 11.03 14.57 17.65
N ARG A 105 10.96 15.89 17.44
CA ARG A 105 11.88 16.60 16.53
C ARG A 105 13.25 16.74 17.19
N VAL A 106 14.24 16.04 16.64
CA VAL A 106 15.64 16.17 17.06
C VAL A 106 16.28 17.28 16.22
N PRO A 107 16.77 18.38 16.83
CA PRO A 107 17.49 19.41 16.11
C PRO A 107 18.75 18.81 15.47
N HIS A 108 19.03 19.17 14.22
CA HIS A 108 20.27 18.77 13.59
C HIS A 108 21.42 19.52 14.28
N PRO A 109 22.50 18.86 14.70
CA PRO A 109 23.57 19.50 15.47
C PRO A 109 24.23 20.69 14.74
N ASP A 110 24.12 20.74 13.41
CA ASP A 110 24.65 21.80 12.55
C ASP A 110 23.60 22.85 12.10
N HIS A 111 22.38 22.85 12.64
CA HIS A 111 21.30 23.82 12.32
C HIS A 111 20.53 24.32 13.55
#